data_AF-A0A359KN52-F1
#
_entry.id   AF-A0A359KN52-F1
#
_cell.length_a   1.000
_cell.length_b   1.000
_cell.length_c   1.000
_cell.angle_alpha   90.00
_cell.angle_beta   90.00
_cell.angle_gamma   90.00
#
_symmetry.space_group_name_H-M   'P 1'
#
loop_
_entity.id
_entity.type
_entity.pdbx_description
1 polymer ?
#
loop_
_entity_poly.entity_id
_entity_poly.type
_entity_poly.pdbx_seq_one_letter_code
_entity_poly.pdbx_strand_id
1 'polypeptide(L)'
;LAVGLAQMLAIVPGVSRSGSTITAGLFAGLERATAARFSFLLGVPIILGAGLKETIGLVRDGIPAGEHGVFVAGVASAAIVGYLAIAGLIRFLQR
;
A
#
# COMPACT_ATOMS: atom_id res chain seq x y z
N LEU A 1 -18.00 5.96 2.00
CA LEU A 1 -17.75 7.36 1.58
C LEU A 1 -16.70 8.05 2.44
N ALA A 2 -16.87 8.17 3.76
CA ALA A 2 -15.88 8.81 4.65
C ALA A 2 -14.44 8.29 4.48
N VAL A 3 -14.25 6.96 4.40
CA VAL A 3 -12.92 6.36 4.15
C VAL A 3 -12.32 6.77 2.80
N GLY A 4 -13.15 6.87 1.75
CA GLY A 4 -12.70 7.33 0.43
C GLY A 4 -12.32 8.82 0.43
N LEU A 5 -13.07 9.64 1.18
CA LEU A 5 -12.71 11.04 1.38
C LEU A 5 -11.38 11.19 2.11
N ALA A 6 -11.18 10.41 3.18
CA ALA A 6 -9.91 10.38 3.90
C ALA A 6 -8.75 9.89 3.04
N GLN A 7 -9.00 8.99 2.08
CA GLN A 7 -7.98 8.52 1.14
C GLN A 7 -7.44 9.63 0.23
N MET A 8 -8.23 10.67 -0.06
CA MET A 8 -7.73 11.80 -0.84
C MET A 8 -6.58 12.54 -0.14
N LEU A 9 -6.52 12.49 1.19
CA LEU A 9 -5.40 13.06 1.95
C LEU A 9 -4.07 12.37 1.63
N ALA A 10 -4.11 11.13 1.15
CA ALA A 10 -2.91 10.37 0.78
C ALA A 10 -2.20 10.91 -0.47
N ILE A 11 -2.80 11.87 -1.19
CA ILE A 11 -2.12 12.59 -2.29
C ILE A 11 -1.00 13.49 -1.73
N VAL A 12 -1.15 13.98 -0.49
CA VAL A 12 -0.12 14.80 0.15
C VAL A 12 1.09 13.91 0.48
N PRO A 13 2.30 14.21 -0.04
CA PRO A 13 3.48 13.41 0.24
C PRO A 13 3.75 13.29 1.74
N GLY A 14 4.06 12.08 2.19
CA GLY A 14 4.27 11.77 3.61
C GLY A 14 2.99 11.40 4.37
N VAL A 15 1.79 11.67 3.83
CA VAL A 15 0.56 11.16 4.44
C VAL A 15 0.43 9.67 4.21
N SER A 16 0.29 8.92 5.30
CA SER A 16 0.05 7.48 5.23
C SER A 16 -1.35 7.17 4.70
N ARG A 17 -1.42 6.53 3.53
CA ARG A 17 -2.68 6.07 2.92
C ARG A 17 -3.41 5.07 3.82
N SER A 18 -2.70 4.08 4.36
CA SER A 18 -3.31 3.10 5.26
C SER A 18 -3.72 3.76 6.57
N GLY A 19 -2.90 4.66 7.13
CA GLY A 19 -3.24 5.39 8.35
C GLY A 19 -4.51 6.23 8.22
N SER A 20 -4.60 7.09 7.20
CA SER A 20 -5.78 7.93 6.94
C SER A 20 -7.06 7.11 6.76
N THR A 21 -7.01 6.03 5.99
CA THR A 21 -8.18 5.19 5.70
C THR A 21 -8.58 4.28 6.87
N ILE A 22 -7.62 3.75 7.63
CA ILE A 22 -7.91 2.99 8.86
C ILE A 22 -8.53 3.90 9.91
N THR A 23 -7.94 5.07 10.16
CA THR A 23 -8.45 6.05 11.13
C THR A 23 -9.87 6.48 10.78
N ALA A 24 -10.14 6.79 9.51
CA ALA A 24 -11.50 7.10 9.07
C ALA A 24 -12.46 5.91 9.22
N GLY A 25 -12.00 4.69 8.99
CA GLY A 25 -12.78 3.47 9.22
C GLY A 25 -13.15 3.29 10.69
N LEU A 26 -12.20 3.54 11.60
CA LEU A 26 -12.43 3.50 13.04
C LEU A 26 -13.43 4.58 13.49
N PHE A 27 -13.30 5.82 12.99
CA PHE A 27 -14.27 6.89 13.25
C PHE A 27 -15.67 6.59 12.69
N ALA A 28 -15.75 5.78 11.64
CA ALA A 28 -17.01 5.28 11.09
C ALA A 28 -17.57 4.05 11.84
N GLY A 29 -16.95 3.64 12.96
CA GLY A 29 -17.43 2.54 13.81
C GLY A 29 -17.00 1.14 13.36
N LEU A 30 -16.05 1.01 12.43
CA LEU A 30 -15.51 -0.30 12.06
C LEU A 30 -14.60 -0.84 13.15
N GLU A 31 -14.64 -2.16 13.37
CA GLU A 31 -13.65 -2.84 14.20
C GLU A 31 -12.24 -2.72 13.60
N ARG A 32 -11.21 -2.76 14.46
CA ARG A 32 -9.79 -2.58 14.08
C ARG A 32 -9.37 -3.47 12.93
N ALA A 33 -9.65 -4.78 13.02
CA ALA A 33 -9.30 -5.74 11.98
C ALA A 33 -10.07 -5.47 10.67
N THR A 34 -11.35 -5.11 10.76
CA THR A 34 -12.20 -4.81 9.60
C THR A 34 -11.76 -3.53 8.89
N ALA A 35 -11.47 -2.46 9.65
CA ALA A 35 -10.94 -1.21 9.12
C ALA A 35 -9.61 -1.41 8.38
N ALA A 36 -8.70 -2.21 8.95
CA ALA A 36 -7.42 -2.55 8.32
C ALA A 36 -7.61 -3.36 7.03
N ARG A 37 -8.45 -4.41 7.05
CA ARG A 37 -8.75 -5.22 5.86
C ARG A 37 -9.37 -4.36 4.75
N PHE A 38 -10.35 -3.53 5.10
CA PHE A 38 -10.98 -2.61 4.15
C PHE A 38 -9.96 -1.64 3.55
N SER A 39 -9.11 -1.04 4.38
CA SER A 39 -8.02 -0.17 3.93
C SER A 39 -7.09 -0.88 2.95
N PHE A 40 -6.63 -2.09 3.26
CA PHE A 40 -5.72 -2.83 2.37
C PHE A 40 -6.37 -3.19 1.04
N LEU A 41 -7.62 -3.67 1.04
CA LEU A 41 -8.38 -3.95 -0.19
C LEU A 41 -8.56 -2.70 -1.05
N LEU A 42 -8.93 -1.57 -0.43
CA LEU A 42 -9.06 -0.28 -1.12
C LEU A 42 -7.74 0.18 -1.75
N GLY A 43 -6.61 -0.20 -1.14
CA GLY A 43 -5.27 0.11 -1.63
C GLY A 43 -4.84 -0.66 -2.87
N VAL A 44 -5.39 -1.85 -3.12
CA VAL A 44 -4.98 -2.73 -4.23
C VAL A 44 -5.04 -2.01 -5.58
N PRO A 45 -6.19 -1.45 -6.02
CA PRO A 45 -6.26 -0.77 -7.32
C PRO A 45 -5.34 0.46 -7.40
N ILE A 46 -5.13 1.16 -6.29
CA ILE A 46 -4.29 2.36 -6.25
C ILE A 46 -2.81 2.01 -6.39
N ILE A 47 -2.33 1.04 -5.60
CA ILE A 47 -0.93 0.59 -5.65
C ILE A 47 -0.64 -0.07 -6.99
N LEU A 48 -1.56 -0.91 -7.50
CA LEU A 48 -1.39 -1.53 -8.81
C LEU A 48 -1.37 -0.50 -9.93
N GLY A 49 -2.26 0.50 -9.90
CA GLY A 49 -2.26 1.58 -10.89
C GLY A 49 -0.97 2.39 -10.88
N ALA A 50 -0.48 2.76 -9.68
CA ALA A 50 0.81 3.44 -9.53
C ALA A 50 1.98 2.56 -10.00
N GLY A 51 2.02 1.30 -9.60
CA GLY A 51 3.06 0.35 -10.01
C GLY A 51 3.07 0.09 -11.52
N LEU A 52 1.90 0.02 -12.15
CA LEU A 52 1.80 -0.13 -13.60
C LEU A 52 2.35 1.11 -14.32
N LYS A 53 2.01 2.32 -13.85
CA LYS A 53 2.53 3.56 -14.41
C LYS A 53 4.06 3.60 -14.33
N GLU A 54 4.64 3.26 -13.17
CA GLU A 54 6.09 3.21 -13.00
C GLU A 54 6.73 2.12 -13.87
N THR A 55 6.08 0.96 -14.00
CA THR A 55 6.56 -0.12 -14.89
C THR A 55 6.60 0.32 -16.34
N ILE A 56 5.60 1.08 -16.82
CA ILE A 56 5.63 1.66 -18.17
C ILE A 56 6.83 2.59 -18.34
N GLY A 57 7.16 3.40 -17.32
CA GLY A 57 8.38 4.22 -17.31
C GLY A 57 9.65 3.38 -17.42
N LEU A 58 9.78 2.35 -16.61
CA LEU A 58 10.92 1.42 -16.64
C LEU A 58 11.09 0.71 -17.99
N VAL A 59 10.00 0.35 -18.66
CA VAL A 59 10.05 -0.28 -19.98
C VAL A 59 10.50 0.71 -21.06
N ARG A 60 10.14 1.99 -20.93
CA ARG A 60 10.51 3.05 -21.89
C ARG A 60 11.95 3.52 -21.71
N ASP A 61 12.34 3.78 -20.47
CA ASP A 61 13.60 4.44 -20.13
C ASP A 61 14.71 3.44 -19.79
N GLY A 62 14.35 2.19 -19.51
CA GLY A 62 15.26 1.13 -19.11
C GLY A 62 15.67 1.22 -17.64
N ILE A 63 16.25 0.14 -17.12
CA ILE A 63 16.95 0.13 -15.83
C ILE A 63 18.44 0.36 -16.12
N PRO A 64 19.14 1.23 -15.36
CA PRO A 64 20.57 1.48 -15.57
C PRO A 64 21.40 0.19 -15.56
N ALA A 65 22.43 0.15 -16.41
CA ALA A 65 23.31 -1.01 -16.54
C ALA A 65 23.99 -1.32 -15.20
N GLY A 66 23.94 -2.58 -14.77
CA GLY A 66 24.48 -3.03 -13.48
C GLY A 66 23.48 -2.97 -12.31
N GLU A 67 22.31 -2.34 -12.47
CA GLU A 67 21.33 -2.22 -11.38
C GLU A 67 20.23 -3.29 -11.40
N HIS A 68 20.12 -4.11 -12.45
CA HIS A 68 19.08 -5.13 -12.57
C HIS A 68 19.00 -6.08 -11.36
N GLY A 69 20.16 -6.50 -10.84
CA GLY A 69 20.21 -7.38 -9.67
C GLY A 69 19.65 -6.72 -8.41
N VAL A 70 20.01 -5.46 -8.17
CA VAL A 70 19.51 -4.67 -7.03
C VAL A 70 18.01 -4.41 -7.18
N PHE A 71 17.56 -4.09 -8.39
CA PHE A 71 16.14 -3.87 -8.68
C PHE A 71 15.30 -5.11 -8.37
N VAL A 72 15.69 -6.28 -8.88
CA VAL A 72 14.97 -7.55 -8.63
C VAL A 72 14.99 -7.91 -7.14
N ALA A 73 16.13 -7.75 -6.47
CA ALA A 73 16.23 -7.97 -5.02
C ALA A 73 15.32 -7.01 -4.24
N GLY A 74 15.23 -5.74 -4.64
CA GLY A 74 14.35 -4.74 -4.04
C GLY A 74 12.87 -5.10 -4.19
N VAL A 75 12.44 -5.50 -5.39
CA VAL A 75 11.05 -5.94 -5.65
C VAL A 75 10.72 -7.20 -4.84
N ALA A 76 11.60 -8.19 -4.84
CA ALA A 76 11.40 -9.42 -4.08
C ALA A 76 11.33 -9.16 -2.57
N SER A 77 12.25 -8.36 -2.04
CA SER A 77 12.28 -7.95 -0.63
C SER A 77 11.00 -7.20 -0.25
N ALA A 78 10.57 -6.21 -1.05
CA ALA A 78 9.35 -5.45 -0.80
C ALA A 78 8.10 -6.35 -0.80
N ALA A 79 8.01 -7.31 -1.71
CA ALA A 79 6.90 -8.26 -1.78
C ALA A 79 6.83 -9.17 -0.54
N ILE A 80 7.97 -9.76 -0.15
CA ILE A 80 8.06 -10.68 1.00
C ILE A 80 7.79 -9.92 2.30
N VAL A 81 8.53 -8.84 2.55
CA VAL A 81 8.41 -8.06 3.80
C VAL A 81 7.05 -7.40 3.89
N GLY A 82 6.54 -6.84 2.79
CA GLY A 82 5.21 -6.24 2.73
C GLY A 82 4.10 -7.24 3.08
N TYR A 83 4.15 -8.45 2.50
CA TYR A 83 3.20 -9.51 2.83
C TYR A 83 3.27 -9.90 4.32
N LEU A 84 4.47 -10.15 4.84
CA LEU A 84 4.67 -10.52 6.24
C LEU A 84 4.20 -9.41 7.20
N ALA A 85 4.46 -8.15 6.87
CA ALA A 85 4.02 -7.01 7.66
C ALA A 85 2.50 -6.89 7.70
N ILE A 86 1.82 -7.04 6.56
CA ILE A 86 0.35 -7.01 6.50
C ILE A 86 -0.24 -8.20 7.26
N ALA A 87 0.27 -9.42 7.04
CA ALA A 87 -0.19 -10.61 7.74
C ALA A 87 0.00 -10.49 9.26
N GLY A 88 1.17 -10.00 9.70
CA GLY A 88 1.48 -9.74 11.10
C GLY A 88 0.56 -8.69 11.71
N LEU A 89 0.33 -7.58 11.01
CA LEU A 89 -0.56 -6.51 11.46
C LEU A 89 -2.00 -7.01 11.61
N ILE A 90 -2.55 -7.73 10.63
CA ILE A 90 -3.92 -8.26 10.72
C ILE A 90 -4.03 -9.22 11.91
N ARG A 91 -3.05 -10.11 12.10
CA ARG A 91 -3.05 -11.02 13.24
C ARG A 91 -2.95 -10.30 14.58
N PHE A 92 -2.19 -9.21 14.65
CA PHE A 92 -2.10 -8.37 15.84
C PHE A 92 -3.42 -7.64 16.15
N LEU A 93 -4.11 -7.12 15.12
CA LEU A 93 -5.37 -6.40 15.29
C LEU A 93 -6.58 -7.29 15.59
N GLN A 94 -6.45 -8.60 15.37
CA GLN A 94 -7.46 -9.61 15.76
C GLN A 94 -7.34 -10.05 17.22
N ARG A 95 -6.32 -9.56 17.95
CA ARG A 95 -6.19 -9.71 19.40
C ARG A 95 -6.77 -8.49 20.10
#